data_AF-A0A349DRB5-F1
#
_entry.id   AF-A0A349DRB5-F1
#
_cell.length_a   1.000
_cell.length_b   1.000
_cell.length_c   1.000
_cell.angle_alpha   90.00
_cell.angle_beta   90.00
_cell.angle_gamma   90.00
#
_symmetry.space_group_name_H-M   'P 1'
#
loop_
_entity.id
_entity.type
_entity.pdbx_description
1 polymer ?
#
loop_
_entity_poly.entity_id
_entity_poly.type
_entity_poly.pdbx_seq_one_letter_code
_entity_poly.pdbx_strand_id
1 'polypeptide(L)'
;MAILGLTACDSFQKEIDVDLPDYEGELVVECYLRPGKRMTLLLTKSLPYFGQVGLPQVRNAEVTIGSYHTYRSSITQFSYRSNAPFIPGEYFNYQSDAYVSYDPESYYLLTIKDKLTGQVITGRAEALVQPHISEIETRFRKSDTTAFLLTKFEDIEPNKRNYYRILVKRRLEGTKDKLVNDIKFEGNLKTGNQIAIGSSYDFKDGDQAIVTLYHISKPYYDFLRTMDGAQQGNQNPFAQPTNIKSTVEGGLGVFTFLTYDERKFRVKFEE
;
A
#
# COMPACT_ATOMS: atom_id res chain seq x y z
N MET A 1 -48.99 -57.51 -8.36
CA MET A 1 -47.94 -56.59 -8.84
C MET A 1 -47.90 -55.41 -7.89
N ALA A 2 -46.86 -55.33 -7.07
CA ALA A 2 -46.62 -54.21 -6.17
C ALA A 2 -45.54 -53.33 -6.81
N ILE A 3 -45.88 -52.07 -7.10
CA ILE A 3 -44.91 -51.04 -7.48
C ILE A 3 -44.56 -50.31 -6.18
N LEU A 4 -43.38 -50.60 -5.62
CA LEU A 4 -42.78 -49.81 -4.56
C LEU A 4 -42.24 -48.50 -5.17
N GLY A 5 -42.80 -47.37 -4.74
CA GLY A 5 -42.23 -46.05 -4.99
C GLY A 5 -41.10 -45.75 -3.99
N LEU A 6 -39.91 -45.49 -4.49
CA LEU A 6 -38.78 -44.97 -3.72
C LEU A 6 -38.93 -43.45 -3.57
N THR A 7 -39.47 -42.99 -2.45
CA THR A 7 -39.38 -41.59 -2.00
C THR A 7 -38.25 -41.48 -0.97
N ALA A 8 -37.02 -41.28 -1.44
CA ALA A 8 -35.87 -41.08 -0.56
C ALA A 8 -34.84 -40.15 -1.21
N CYS A 9 -35.12 -38.84 -1.25
CA CYS A 9 -34.10 -37.83 -1.55
C CYS A 9 -34.40 -36.39 -1.05
N ASP A 10 -35.29 -36.20 -0.07
CA ASP A 10 -35.58 -34.84 0.47
C ASP A 10 -34.94 -34.55 1.85
N SER A 11 -34.21 -35.48 2.47
CA SER A 11 -33.79 -35.35 3.88
C SER A 11 -32.32 -34.98 4.12
N PHE A 12 -31.59 -34.42 3.14
CA PHE A 12 -30.16 -34.07 3.30
C PHE A 12 -29.86 -32.57 3.38
N GLN A 13 -30.87 -31.70 3.38
CA GLN A 13 -30.68 -30.27 3.66
C GLN A 13 -30.82 -30.04 5.16
N LYS A 14 -29.72 -30.23 5.90
CA LYS A 14 -29.63 -29.68 7.25
C LYS A 14 -29.27 -28.20 7.09
N GLU A 15 -30.26 -27.32 7.19
CA GLU A 15 -30.00 -25.89 7.36
C GLU A 15 -29.20 -25.72 8.65
N ILE A 16 -27.91 -25.47 8.50
CA ILE A 16 -27.05 -25.11 9.62
C ILE A 16 -27.26 -23.61 9.81
N ASP A 17 -28.13 -23.27 10.76
CA ASP A 17 -28.25 -21.88 11.21
C ASP A 17 -27.04 -21.58 12.09
N VAL A 18 -26.03 -20.93 11.50
CA VAL A 18 -24.81 -20.54 12.19
C VAL A 18 -25.07 -19.19 12.85
N ASP A 19 -25.31 -19.21 14.16
CA ASP A 19 -25.39 -18.00 14.96
C ASP A 19 -23.99 -17.36 15.05
N LEU A 20 -23.73 -16.42 14.16
CA LEU A 20 -22.49 -15.65 14.14
C LEU A 20 -22.60 -14.52 15.17
N PRO A 21 -21.57 -14.29 16.00
CA PRO A 21 -21.58 -13.17 16.93
C PRO A 21 -21.72 -11.85 16.16
N ASP A 22 -22.41 -10.88 16.76
CA ASP A 22 -22.57 -9.55 16.19
C ASP A 22 -21.19 -8.94 15.87
N TYR A 23 -20.96 -8.66 14.59
CA TYR A 23 -19.72 -8.07 14.12
C TYR A 23 -19.79 -6.54 14.22
N GLU A 24 -19.05 -5.96 15.16
CA GLU A 24 -18.81 -4.53 15.19
C GLU A 24 -17.65 -4.18 14.24
N GLY A 25 -17.96 -3.43 13.17
CA GLY A 25 -16.94 -2.99 12.22
C GLY A 25 -15.93 -2.03 12.86
N GLU A 26 -14.65 -2.32 12.67
CA GLU A 26 -13.53 -1.50 13.11
C GLU A 26 -13.29 -0.33 12.15
N LEU A 27 -12.85 0.81 12.69
CA LEU A 27 -12.42 1.93 11.86
C LEU A 27 -11.12 1.57 11.12
N VAL A 28 -11.11 1.83 9.82
CA VAL A 28 -9.95 1.59 8.94
C VAL A 28 -9.51 2.90 8.32
N VAL A 29 -8.21 3.22 8.42
CA VAL A 29 -7.62 4.42 7.85
C VAL A 29 -6.55 4.09 6.80
N GLU A 30 -6.56 4.83 5.69
CA GLU A 30 -5.44 4.91 4.77
C GLU A 30 -5.03 6.37 4.56
N CYS A 31 -3.78 6.69 4.88
CA CYS A 31 -3.22 8.02 4.70
C CYS A 31 -1.73 7.94 4.35
N TYR A 32 -1.41 8.44 3.15
CA TYR A 32 -0.06 8.43 2.57
C TYR A 32 0.40 9.87 2.34
N LEU A 33 1.23 10.38 3.25
CA LEU A 33 1.81 11.72 3.11
C LEU A 33 2.89 11.68 2.02
N ARG A 34 2.73 12.53 1.00
CA ARG A 34 3.64 12.60 -0.15
C ARG A 34 4.10 14.05 -0.34
N PRO A 35 5.41 14.34 -0.31
CA PRO A 35 5.94 15.69 -0.51
C PRO A 35 5.30 16.42 -1.69
N GLY A 36 4.89 17.68 -1.47
CA GLY A 36 4.29 18.53 -2.51
C GLY A 36 2.90 18.12 -2.97
N LYS A 37 2.28 17.10 -2.36
CA LYS A 37 0.87 16.73 -2.59
C LYS A 37 -0.01 17.27 -1.47
N ARG A 38 -1.31 17.45 -1.77
CA ARG A 38 -2.32 17.77 -0.77
C ARG A 38 -2.47 16.61 0.20
N MET A 39 -2.73 16.92 1.47
CA MET A 39 -3.02 15.89 2.46
C MET A 39 -4.41 15.30 2.24
N THR A 40 -4.48 13.98 2.03
CA THR A 40 -5.71 13.23 1.82
C THR A 40 -5.73 11.99 2.71
N LEU A 41 -6.93 11.59 3.13
CA LEU A 41 -7.13 10.45 4.01
C LEU A 41 -8.44 9.72 3.63
N LEU A 42 -8.39 8.40 3.64
CA LEU A 42 -9.55 7.54 3.53
C LEU A 42 -9.89 6.97 4.91
N LEU A 43 -11.12 7.16 5.36
CA LEU A 43 -11.63 6.61 6.62
C LEU A 43 -12.90 5.80 6.36
N THR A 44 -12.84 4.50 6.64
CA THR A 44 -13.92 3.55 6.41
C THR A 44 -14.17 2.69 7.64
N LYS A 45 -15.18 1.81 7.58
CA LYS A 45 -15.33 0.69 8.52
C LYS A 45 -15.09 -0.63 7.82
N SER A 46 -14.50 -1.59 8.54
CA SER A 46 -14.42 -2.97 8.08
C SER A 46 -15.82 -3.58 7.98
N LEU A 47 -15.96 -4.56 7.09
CA LEU A 47 -17.21 -5.26 6.85
C LEU A 47 -17.16 -6.68 7.41
N PRO A 48 -18.30 -7.22 7.88
CA PRO A 48 -18.41 -8.64 8.14
C PRO A 48 -18.25 -9.43 6.84
N TYR A 49 -17.92 -10.71 6.96
CA TYR A 49 -17.70 -11.59 5.81
C TYR A 49 -18.90 -11.63 4.85
N PHE A 50 -20.13 -11.61 5.37
CA PHE A 50 -21.37 -11.54 4.60
C PHE A 50 -21.95 -10.11 4.51
N GLY A 51 -21.07 -9.11 4.45
CA GLY A 51 -21.45 -7.69 4.41
C GLY A 51 -21.99 -7.20 3.06
N GLN A 52 -22.52 -5.98 3.07
CA GLN A 52 -22.97 -5.30 1.85
C GLN A 52 -21.81 -5.00 0.90
N VAL A 53 -22.12 -4.89 -0.39
CA VAL A 53 -21.13 -4.50 -1.41
C VAL A 53 -20.81 -3.01 -1.27
N GLY A 54 -19.53 -2.68 -1.01
CA GLY A 54 -19.02 -1.30 -0.95
C GLY A 54 -18.12 -1.06 0.27
N LEU A 55 -17.48 0.10 0.38
CA LEU A 55 -16.71 0.48 1.56
C LEU A 55 -17.52 1.46 2.43
N PRO A 56 -17.98 1.06 3.64
CA PRO A 56 -18.72 1.94 4.53
C PRO A 56 -17.92 3.20 4.86
N GLN A 57 -18.48 4.38 4.57
CA GLN A 57 -17.82 5.66 4.74
C GLN A 57 -18.09 6.23 6.13
N VAL A 58 -17.06 6.80 6.78
CA VAL A 58 -17.19 7.46 8.09
C VAL A 58 -17.21 8.97 7.91
N ARG A 59 -18.38 9.61 8.06
CA ARG A 59 -18.58 11.03 7.71
C ARG A 59 -18.37 12.03 8.85
N ASN A 60 -18.49 11.56 10.10
CA ASN A 60 -18.54 12.43 11.28
C ASN A 60 -17.28 12.30 12.13
N ALA A 61 -16.09 12.35 11.51
CA ALA A 61 -14.83 12.34 12.23
C ALA A 61 -14.16 13.72 12.28
N GLU A 62 -13.58 14.04 13.43
CA GLU A 62 -12.57 15.08 13.58
C GLU A 62 -11.22 14.51 13.16
N VAL A 63 -10.60 15.05 12.13
CA VAL A 63 -9.33 14.55 11.59
C VAL A 63 -8.30 15.66 11.58
N THR A 64 -7.16 15.42 12.22
CA THR A 64 -6.04 16.35 12.29
C THR A 64 -4.71 15.66 12.04
N ILE A 65 -3.79 16.35 11.37
CA ILE A 65 -2.38 15.98 11.31
C ILE A 65 -1.52 17.11 11.87
N GLY A 66 -0.80 16.82 12.96
CA GLY A 66 0.29 17.67 13.45
C GLY A 66 1.56 17.39 12.66
N SER A 67 2.19 18.44 12.13
CA SER A 67 3.52 18.38 11.50
C SER A 67 4.53 19.02 12.44
N TYR A 68 5.63 18.34 12.71
CA TYR A 68 6.65 18.76 13.67
C TYR A 68 8.03 18.75 13.02
N HIS A 69 8.64 19.92 12.99
CA HIS A 69 9.99 20.20 12.50
C HIS A 69 10.82 20.79 13.66
N THR A 70 12.15 20.78 13.55
CA THR A 70 13.08 21.30 14.56
C THR A 70 12.76 22.73 15.03
N TYR A 71 12.16 23.56 14.16
CA TYR A 71 11.86 24.97 14.46
C TYR A 71 10.39 25.38 14.32
N ARG A 72 9.52 24.48 13.85
CA ARG A 72 8.11 24.82 13.55
C ARG A 72 7.20 23.63 13.79
N SER A 73 6.02 23.90 14.32
CA SER A 73 4.92 22.93 14.36
C SER A 73 3.65 23.56 13.81
N SER A 74 2.81 22.74 13.20
CA SER A 74 1.51 23.16 12.70
C SER A 74 0.51 22.02 12.78
N ILE A 75 -0.73 22.33 13.14
CA ILE A 75 -1.84 21.37 13.11
C ILE A 75 -2.70 21.67 11.89
N THR A 76 -2.88 20.66 11.06
CA THR A 76 -3.71 20.72 9.86
C THR A 76 -5.03 20.00 10.13
N GLN A 77 -6.15 20.68 9.91
CA GLN A 77 -7.48 20.07 9.96
C GLN A 77 -7.91 19.60 8.57
N PHE A 78 -8.72 18.54 8.55
CA PHE A 78 -9.29 17.97 7.33
C PHE A 78 -10.80 18.17 7.32
N SER A 79 -11.36 18.28 6.13
CA SER A 79 -12.80 18.31 5.90
C SER A 79 -13.24 17.08 5.13
N TYR A 80 -14.43 16.56 5.48
CA TYR A 80 -15.07 15.48 4.74
C TYR A 80 -15.44 15.93 3.33
N ARG A 81 -15.22 15.06 2.33
CA ARG A 81 -15.51 15.32 0.91
C ARG A 81 -16.51 14.28 0.42
N SER A 82 -17.79 14.66 0.37
CA SER A 82 -18.88 13.79 -0.08
C SER A 82 -18.82 13.40 -1.56
N ASN A 83 -18.17 14.24 -2.39
CA ASN A 83 -18.08 14.09 -3.85
C ASN A 83 -16.63 13.97 -4.31
N ALA A 84 -15.76 13.32 -3.54
CA ALA A 84 -14.37 13.13 -3.96
C ALA A 84 -14.35 12.39 -5.32
N PRO A 85 -13.76 12.97 -6.37
CA PRO A 85 -13.74 12.32 -7.67
C PRO A 85 -12.99 11.00 -7.55
N PHE A 86 -13.44 9.99 -8.30
CA PHE A 86 -12.66 8.78 -8.52
C PHE A 86 -11.36 9.18 -9.22
N ILE A 87 -10.28 9.27 -8.45
CA ILE A 87 -8.93 9.34 -9.01
C ILE A 87 -8.42 7.90 -8.99
N PRO A 88 -8.18 7.26 -10.14
CA PRO A 88 -7.62 5.91 -10.17
C PRO A 88 -6.34 5.85 -9.32
N GLY A 89 -6.38 5.09 -8.23
CA GLY A 89 -5.26 4.94 -7.30
C GLY A 89 -5.19 5.92 -6.13
N GLU A 90 -6.13 6.86 -6.00
CA GLU A 90 -6.22 7.79 -4.86
C GLU A 90 -7.68 7.94 -4.39
N TYR A 91 -8.15 6.98 -3.60
CA TYR A 91 -9.44 7.09 -2.91
C TYR A 91 -9.24 7.82 -1.59
N PHE A 92 -10.03 8.86 -1.34
CA PHE A 92 -10.04 9.58 -0.08
C PHE A 92 -11.43 10.15 0.18
N ASN A 93 -11.76 10.36 1.45
CA ASN A 93 -13.01 11.02 1.85
C ASN A 93 -12.78 12.15 2.87
N TYR A 94 -11.53 12.36 3.30
CA TYR A 94 -11.07 13.55 4.02
C TYR A 94 -9.92 14.20 3.25
N GLN A 95 -9.91 15.53 3.21
CA GLN A 95 -8.86 16.31 2.56
C GLN A 95 -8.60 17.61 3.32
N SER A 96 -7.35 18.08 3.25
CA SER A 96 -6.96 19.45 3.62
C SER A 96 -6.43 20.23 2.41
N ASP A 97 -6.44 21.57 2.51
CA ASP A 97 -5.78 22.46 1.56
C ASP A 97 -4.26 22.53 1.77
N ALA A 98 -3.77 22.04 2.90
CA ALA A 98 -2.35 21.98 3.18
C ALA A 98 -1.63 20.97 2.26
N TYR A 99 -0.45 21.36 1.82
CA TYR A 99 0.50 20.49 1.13
C TYR A 99 1.46 19.87 2.14
N VAL A 100 1.87 18.64 1.88
CA VAL A 100 2.90 17.96 2.67
C VAL A 100 4.25 18.63 2.41
N SER A 101 4.86 19.19 3.46
CA SER A 101 6.24 19.64 3.45
C SER A 101 7.21 18.46 3.48
N TYR A 102 8.42 18.65 2.97
CA TYR A 102 9.49 17.67 3.11
C TYR A 102 10.66 18.29 3.85
N ASP A 103 11.00 17.65 4.96
CA ASP A 103 12.18 17.89 5.77
C ASP A 103 12.49 16.55 6.46
N PRO A 104 13.67 15.95 6.23
CA PRO A 104 14.00 14.60 6.69
C PRO A 104 14.11 14.46 8.21
N GLU A 105 14.11 15.56 8.97
CA GLU A 105 14.08 15.52 10.44
C GLU A 105 12.66 15.57 11.01
N SER A 106 11.65 15.60 10.13
CA SER A 106 10.27 15.88 10.53
C SER A 106 9.49 14.62 10.86
N TYR A 107 8.53 14.75 11.76
CA TYR A 107 7.54 13.72 12.01
C TYR A 107 6.12 14.29 12.03
N TYR A 108 5.16 13.39 11.81
CA TYR A 108 3.76 13.71 11.69
C TYR A 108 2.97 12.85 12.66
N LEU A 109 1.96 13.47 13.29
CA LEU A 109 1.05 12.81 14.20
C LEU A 109 -0.37 12.92 13.65
N LEU A 110 -0.98 11.77 13.35
CA LEU A 110 -2.38 11.67 12.96
C LEU A 110 -3.25 11.49 14.21
N THR A 111 -4.36 12.21 14.27
CA THR A 111 -5.45 11.98 15.21
C THR A 111 -6.77 12.00 14.47
N ILE A 112 -7.58 10.97 14.69
CA ILE A 112 -8.95 10.85 14.19
C ILE A 112 -9.84 10.59 15.40
N LYS A 113 -10.93 11.33 15.53
CA LYS A 113 -11.96 11.08 16.54
C LYS A 113 -13.31 10.92 15.84
N ASP A 114 -13.88 9.73 15.89
CA ASP A 114 -15.27 9.52 15.46
C ASP A 114 -16.21 10.18 16.47
N LYS A 115 -16.98 11.17 16.02
CA LYS A 115 -17.90 11.92 16.90
C LYS A 115 -19.11 11.11 17.33
N LEU A 116 -19.46 10.04 16.61
CA LEU A 116 -20.61 9.21 16.94
C LEU A 116 -20.27 8.23 18.05
N THR A 117 -19.13 7.54 17.93
CA THR A 117 -18.72 6.48 18.88
C THR A 117 -17.76 6.98 19.96
N GLY A 118 -17.10 8.11 19.73
CA GLY A 118 -16.01 8.59 20.57
C GLY A 118 -14.68 7.87 20.37
N GLN A 119 -14.62 6.87 19.47
CA GLN A 119 -13.40 6.13 19.16
C GLN A 119 -12.31 7.05 18.60
N VAL A 120 -11.07 6.81 19.01
CA VAL A 120 -9.90 7.58 18.60
C VAL A 120 -8.90 6.68 17.90
N ILE A 121 -8.43 7.11 16.72
CA ILE A 121 -7.27 6.54 16.04
C ILE A 121 -6.11 7.53 16.12
N THR A 122 -4.92 7.04 16.44
CA THR A 122 -3.68 7.81 16.39
C THR A 122 -2.64 7.13 15.51
N GLY A 123 -1.69 7.90 14.98
CA GLY A 123 -0.58 7.34 14.22
C GLY A 123 0.61 8.28 14.17
N ARG A 124 1.80 7.71 13.96
CA ARG A 124 3.05 8.47 13.79
C ARG A 124 3.76 8.07 12.51
N ALA A 125 4.19 9.05 11.73
CA ALA A 125 4.99 8.86 10.53
C ALA A 125 6.22 9.78 10.55
N GLU A 126 7.36 9.28 10.08
CA GLU A 126 8.60 10.05 9.97
C GLU A 126 8.88 10.35 8.51
N ALA A 127 9.33 11.57 8.20
CA ALA A 127 9.84 11.88 6.88
C ALA A 127 11.19 11.18 6.68
N LEU A 128 11.27 10.32 5.68
CA LEU A 128 12.50 9.60 5.38
C LEU A 128 13.26 10.28 4.24
N VAL A 129 14.59 10.23 4.31
CA VAL A 129 15.48 10.73 3.26
C VAL A 129 15.05 10.12 1.92
N GLN A 130 14.85 10.98 0.92
CA GLN A 130 14.49 10.56 -0.43
C GLN A 130 15.62 9.70 -1.03
N PRO A 131 15.31 8.49 -1.55
CA PRO A 131 16.32 7.66 -2.22
C PRO A 131 16.70 8.25 -3.58
N HIS A 132 17.77 7.74 -4.18
CA HIS A 132 18.20 8.15 -5.52
C HIS A 132 18.58 6.95 -6.38
N ILE A 133 17.93 6.79 -7.53
CA ILE A 133 18.28 5.79 -8.52
C ILE A 133 19.49 6.29 -9.29
N SER A 134 20.66 5.71 -9.03
CA SER A 134 21.91 6.09 -9.69
C SER A 134 21.94 5.60 -11.14
N GLU A 135 21.44 4.39 -11.39
CA GLU A 135 21.51 3.76 -12.72
C GLU A 135 20.39 2.73 -12.94
N ILE A 136 19.96 2.58 -14.19
CA ILE A 136 19.11 1.47 -14.65
C ILE A 136 19.80 0.85 -15.85
N GLU A 137 20.21 -0.41 -15.73
CA GLU A 137 20.81 -1.17 -16.83
C GLU A 137 19.79 -2.13 -17.44
N THR A 138 19.91 -2.38 -18.74
CA THR A 138 19.15 -3.43 -19.43
C THR A 138 20.01 -4.66 -19.63
N ARG A 139 19.42 -5.85 -19.42
CA ARG A 139 20.08 -7.13 -19.68
C ARG A 139 19.14 -8.04 -20.44
N PHE A 140 19.48 -8.30 -21.70
CA PHE A 140 18.70 -9.17 -22.59
C PHE A 140 19.08 -10.63 -22.43
N ARG A 141 18.07 -11.49 -22.47
CA ARG A 141 18.22 -12.92 -22.58
C ARG A 141 18.37 -13.31 -24.05
N LYS A 142 19.39 -14.11 -24.36
CA LYS A 142 19.66 -14.59 -25.73
C LYS A 142 18.57 -15.53 -26.28
N SER A 143 17.85 -16.24 -25.41
CA SER A 143 16.90 -17.29 -25.83
C SER A 143 15.59 -16.74 -26.39
N ASP A 144 15.11 -15.61 -25.90
CA ASP A 144 13.77 -15.09 -26.22
C ASP A 144 13.74 -13.57 -26.44
N THR A 145 14.91 -12.91 -26.46
CA THR A 145 15.07 -11.45 -26.63
C THR A 145 14.34 -10.60 -25.58
N THR A 146 13.90 -11.20 -24.48
CA THR A 146 13.33 -10.46 -23.37
C THR A 146 14.44 -9.87 -22.51
N ALA A 147 14.17 -8.75 -21.84
CA ALA A 147 15.09 -8.09 -20.95
C ALA A 147 14.52 -7.94 -19.55
N PHE A 148 15.40 -7.94 -18.57
CA PHE A 148 15.13 -7.37 -17.26
C PHE A 148 15.90 -6.05 -17.08
N LEU A 149 15.42 -5.25 -16.13
CA LEU A 149 16.04 -4.00 -15.72
C LEU A 149 16.76 -4.22 -14.39
N LEU A 150 18.04 -3.88 -14.34
CA LEU A 150 18.83 -3.86 -13.11
C LEU A 150 18.87 -2.43 -12.57
N THR A 151 18.12 -2.19 -11.50
CA THR A 151 18.06 -0.88 -10.84
C THR A 151 19.13 -0.81 -9.77
N LYS A 152 20.03 0.18 -9.87
CA LYS A 152 21.11 0.42 -8.91
C LYS A 152 20.89 1.72 -8.15
N PHE A 153 21.24 1.70 -6.88
CA PHE A 153 21.19 2.86 -5.99
C PHE A 153 22.10 2.63 -4.78
N GLU A 154 22.35 3.69 -4.02
CA GLU A 154 23.11 3.60 -2.77
C GLU A 154 22.18 3.47 -1.55
N ASP A 155 22.61 2.69 -0.57
CA ASP A 155 21.89 2.58 0.70
C ASP A 155 22.03 3.90 1.49
N ILE A 156 20.90 4.47 1.92
CA ILE A 156 20.85 5.67 2.73
C ILE A 156 21.37 5.35 4.12
N GLU A 157 22.37 6.07 4.64
CA GLU A 157 22.92 5.80 5.98
C GLU A 157 23.25 4.30 6.19
N PRO A 158 24.23 3.73 5.45
CA PRO A 158 24.41 2.27 5.33
C PRO A 158 24.69 1.50 6.63
N ASN A 159 24.97 2.21 7.73
CA ASN A 159 25.17 1.61 9.05
C ASN A 159 23.83 1.41 9.80
N LYS A 160 22.72 1.91 9.26
CA LYS A 160 21.36 1.70 9.76
C LYS A 160 20.65 0.62 8.95
N ARG A 161 19.59 0.05 9.53
CA ARG A 161 18.74 -0.92 8.85
C ARG A 161 17.63 -0.18 8.11
N ASN A 162 17.76 -0.09 6.79
CA ASN A 162 16.78 0.57 5.92
C ASN A 162 15.86 -0.44 5.24
N TYR A 163 14.71 0.05 4.78
CA TYR A 163 13.71 -0.75 4.10
C TYR A 163 13.30 -0.03 2.82
N TYR A 164 13.22 -0.78 1.73
CA TYR A 164 12.96 -0.22 0.41
C TYR A 164 11.81 -0.96 -0.26
N ARG A 165 11.15 -0.25 -1.18
CA ARG A 165 10.19 -0.83 -2.12
C ARG A 165 10.51 -0.34 -3.52
N ILE A 166 10.60 -1.26 -4.48
CA ILE A 166 10.77 -0.95 -5.90
C ILE A 166 9.52 -1.38 -6.65
N LEU A 167 8.92 -0.42 -7.35
CA LEU A 167 7.87 -0.67 -8.33
C LEU A 167 8.47 -0.55 -9.73
N VAL A 168 8.34 -1.61 -10.51
CA VAL A 168 8.71 -1.61 -11.93
C VAL A 168 7.44 -1.76 -12.75
N LYS A 169 7.16 -0.79 -13.61
CA LYS A 169 6.03 -0.81 -14.53
C LYS A 169 6.52 -0.76 -15.97
N ARG A 170 5.84 -1.47 -16.86
CA ARG A 170 6.00 -1.33 -18.30
C ARG A 170 4.82 -0.55 -18.88
N ARG A 171 5.11 0.46 -19.69
CA ARG A 171 4.09 1.19 -20.46
C ARG A 171 3.48 0.25 -21.50
N LEU A 172 2.16 0.16 -21.51
CA LEU A 172 1.40 -0.48 -22.58
C LEU A 172 0.98 0.57 -23.60
N GLU A 173 0.35 0.13 -24.69
CA GLU A 173 -0.23 1.04 -25.68
C GLU A 173 -1.20 2.05 -25.02
N GLY A 174 -1.10 3.31 -25.45
CA GLY A 174 -1.87 4.42 -24.89
C GLY A 174 -1.36 4.89 -23.52
N THR A 175 -2.27 4.91 -22.53
CA THR A 175 -2.01 5.47 -21.19
C THR A 175 -1.93 4.45 -20.06
N LYS A 176 -2.00 3.16 -20.38
CA LYS A 176 -2.01 2.07 -19.38
C LYS A 176 -0.60 1.61 -19.05
N ASP A 177 -0.39 1.23 -17.80
CA ASP A 177 0.86 0.64 -17.32
C ASP A 177 0.58 -0.77 -16.77
N LYS A 178 1.45 -1.73 -17.08
CA LYS A 178 1.48 -3.07 -16.47
C LYS A 178 2.46 -3.06 -15.31
N LEU A 179 2.03 -3.47 -14.12
CA LEU A 179 2.95 -3.75 -13.01
C LEU A 179 3.77 -5.02 -13.35
N VAL A 180 5.09 -4.88 -13.37
CA VAL A 180 6.04 -5.96 -13.66
C VAL A 180 6.60 -6.53 -12.36
N ASN A 181 7.00 -5.67 -11.42
CA ASN A 181 7.41 -6.08 -10.08
C ASN A 181 6.96 -5.08 -9.01
N ASP A 182 6.67 -5.60 -7.82
CA ASP A 182 6.56 -4.87 -6.55
C ASP A 182 7.40 -5.58 -5.51
N ILE A 183 8.65 -5.12 -5.34
CA ILE A 183 9.67 -5.78 -4.53
C ILE A 183 9.87 -4.99 -3.25
N LYS A 184 9.63 -5.61 -2.09
CA LYS A 184 9.91 -5.03 -0.77
C LYS A 184 11.10 -5.78 -0.15
N PHE A 185 12.11 -5.05 0.31
CA PHE A 185 13.33 -5.66 0.84
C PHE A 185 14.04 -4.74 1.84
N GLU A 186 15.03 -5.30 2.52
CA GLU A 186 15.88 -4.59 3.47
C GLU A 186 17.19 -4.17 2.79
N GLY A 187 17.78 -3.05 3.24
CA GLY A 187 19.02 -2.48 2.69
C GLY A 187 20.29 -3.34 2.91
N ASN A 188 20.16 -4.57 3.39
CA ASN A 188 21.28 -5.49 3.58
C ASN A 188 21.72 -6.20 2.29
N LEU A 189 20.99 -6.04 1.19
CA LEU A 189 21.30 -6.61 -0.12
C LEU A 189 22.32 -5.74 -0.91
N LYS A 190 23.50 -5.50 -0.34
CA LYS A 190 24.48 -4.56 -0.88
C LYS A 190 25.87 -5.16 -1.10
N THR A 191 26.58 -4.64 -2.10
CA THR A 191 28.02 -4.85 -2.31
C THR A 191 28.71 -3.50 -2.21
N GLY A 192 29.54 -3.31 -1.19
CA GLY A 192 29.91 -1.96 -0.76
C GLY A 192 28.68 -1.20 -0.26
N ASN A 193 28.49 0.04 -0.73
CA ASN A 193 27.27 0.82 -0.46
C ASN A 193 26.17 0.66 -1.53
N GLN A 194 26.42 -0.11 -2.59
CA GLN A 194 25.51 -0.20 -3.72
C GLN A 194 24.57 -1.38 -3.57
N ILE A 195 23.28 -1.14 -3.80
CA ILE A 195 22.23 -2.14 -3.93
C ILE A 195 21.85 -2.24 -5.41
N ALA A 196 21.67 -3.47 -5.90
CA ALA A 196 21.23 -3.74 -7.27
C ALA A 196 20.07 -4.74 -7.28
N ILE A 197 18.91 -4.34 -7.81
CA ILE A 197 17.69 -5.15 -7.83
C ILE A 197 17.23 -5.34 -9.28
N GLY A 198 17.12 -6.60 -9.69
CA GLY A 198 16.63 -6.99 -11.02
C GLY A 198 15.11 -7.12 -11.07
N SER A 199 14.50 -6.63 -12.15
CA SER A 199 13.11 -6.92 -12.49
C SER A 199 12.93 -8.34 -13.05
N SER A 200 11.68 -8.72 -13.32
CA SER A 200 11.35 -9.85 -14.19
C SER A 200 11.79 -9.58 -15.64
N TYR A 201 12.00 -10.65 -16.41
CA TYR A 201 12.27 -10.62 -17.85
C TYR A 201 11.01 -10.33 -18.66
N ASP A 202 10.48 -9.12 -18.49
CA ASP A 202 9.15 -8.73 -18.98
C ASP A 202 9.22 -7.61 -20.02
N PHE A 203 10.43 -7.21 -20.42
CA PHE A 203 10.67 -6.12 -21.38
C PHE A 203 11.22 -6.62 -22.71
N LYS A 204 11.07 -5.82 -23.76
CA LYS A 204 11.70 -5.98 -25.07
C LYS A 204 12.35 -4.66 -25.51
N ASP A 205 13.15 -4.73 -26.55
CA ASP A 205 13.72 -3.52 -27.16
C ASP A 205 12.62 -2.52 -27.55
N GLY A 206 12.85 -1.24 -27.24
CA GLY A 206 11.91 -0.15 -27.49
C GLY A 206 10.85 0.08 -26.41
N ASP A 207 10.64 -0.87 -25.48
CA ASP A 207 9.69 -0.71 -24.38
C ASP A 207 10.02 0.52 -23.51
N GLN A 208 8.99 1.09 -22.89
CA GLN A 208 9.17 2.13 -21.87
C GLN A 208 8.87 1.55 -20.49
N ALA A 209 9.77 1.80 -19.55
CA ALA A 209 9.64 1.43 -18.17
C ALA A 209 9.50 2.66 -17.27
N ILE A 210 8.76 2.51 -16.18
CA ILE A 210 8.73 3.44 -15.06
C ILE A 210 9.25 2.65 -13.85
N VAL A 211 10.37 3.10 -13.29
CA VAL A 211 10.96 2.51 -12.09
C VAL A 211 10.82 3.53 -10.97
N THR A 212 10.11 3.15 -9.91
CA THR A 212 9.92 3.97 -8.71
C THR A 212 10.57 3.28 -7.51
N LEU A 213 11.56 3.92 -6.90
CA LEU A 213 12.25 3.46 -5.70
C LEU A 213 11.75 4.27 -4.50
N TYR A 214 11.20 3.59 -3.50
CA TYR A 214 10.77 4.18 -2.23
C TYR A 214 11.74 3.82 -1.11
N HIS A 215 12.03 4.79 -0.24
CA HIS A 215 12.57 4.55 1.09
C HIS A 215 11.39 4.55 2.07
N ILE A 216 11.17 3.42 2.75
CA ILE A 216 9.97 3.21 3.57
C ILE A 216 10.34 2.90 5.02
N SER A 217 9.45 3.28 5.93
CA SER A 217 9.65 3.01 7.35
C SER A 217 9.47 1.52 7.64
N LYS A 218 10.12 1.03 8.70
CA LYS A 218 9.92 -0.36 9.16
C LYS A 218 8.44 -0.68 9.43
N PRO A 219 7.65 0.15 10.13
CA PRO A 219 6.22 -0.12 10.33
C PRO A 219 5.47 -0.28 9.01
N TYR A 220 5.75 0.56 8.01
CA TYR A 220 5.09 0.44 6.71
C TYR A 220 5.56 -0.77 5.90
N TYR A 221 6.84 -1.14 5.99
CA TYR A 221 7.35 -2.39 5.41
C TYR A 221 6.65 -3.62 6.02
N ASP A 222 6.51 -3.68 7.34
CA ASP A 222 5.83 -4.76 8.04
C ASP A 222 4.33 -4.81 7.68
N PHE A 223 3.67 -3.65 7.57
CA PHE A 223 2.30 -3.52 7.07
C PHE A 223 2.16 -4.14 5.67
N LEU A 224 3.00 -3.73 4.71
CA LEU A 224 2.96 -4.24 3.34
C LEU A 224 3.16 -5.76 3.28
N ARG A 225 4.13 -6.29 4.03
CA ARG A 225 4.41 -7.74 4.05
C ARG A 225 3.27 -8.55 4.64
N THR A 226 2.64 -8.05 5.71
CA THR A 226 1.50 -8.74 6.33
C THR A 226 0.24 -8.62 5.50
N MET A 227 0.05 -7.50 4.79
CA MET A 227 -1.01 -7.33 3.79
C MET A 227 -0.85 -8.32 2.62
N ASP A 228 0.36 -8.45 2.04
CA ASP A 228 0.64 -9.44 1.00
C ASP A 228 0.35 -10.87 1.51
N GLY A 229 0.79 -11.19 2.73
CA GLY A 229 0.56 -12.49 3.37
C GLY A 229 -0.93 -12.77 3.60
N ALA A 230 -1.70 -11.78 4.04
CA ALA A 230 -3.14 -11.91 4.22
C ALA A 230 -3.87 -12.11 2.87
N GLN A 231 -3.47 -11.39 1.83
CA GLN A 231 -4.04 -11.56 0.48
C GLN A 231 -3.76 -12.95 -0.10
N GLN A 232 -2.52 -13.44 0.04
CA GLN A 232 -2.16 -14.79 -0.39
C GLN A 232 -2.88 -15.85 0.45
N GLY A 233 -3.03 -15.62 1.76
CA GLY A 233 -3.77 -16.48 2.66
C GLY A 233 -5.25 -16.59 2.29
N ASN A 234 -5.89 -15.50 1.90
CA ASN A 234 -7.29 -15.51 1.46
C ASN A 234 -7.51 -16.33 0.18
N GLN A 235 -6.47 -16.54 -0.64
CA GLN A 235 -6.54 -17.40 -1.83
C GLN A 235 -6.28 -18.88 -1.52
N ASN A 236 -5.83 -19.21 -0.30
CA ASN A 236 -5.46 -20.55 0.10
C ASN A 236 -6.21 -20.98 1.38
N PRO A 237 -7.18 -21.92 1.29
CA PRO A 237 -8.00 -22.33 2.42
C PRO A 237 -7.23 -23.07 3.52
N PHE A 238 -5.95 -23.39 3.31
CA PHE A 238 -5.05 -24.03 4.28
C PHE A 238 -3.95 -23.09 4.79
N ALA A 239 -3.88 -21.86 4.29
CA ALA A 239 -2.91 -20.89 4.77
C ALA A 239 -3.34 -20.34 6.13
N GLN A 240 -2.37 -20.13 7.02
CA GLN A 240 -2.66 -19.49 8.29
C GLN A 240 -3.08 -18.03 8.05
N PRO A 241 -4.16 -17.56 8.71
CA PRO A 241 -4.55 -16.17 8.63
C PRO A 241 -3.42 -15.28 9.15
N THR A 242 -3.04 -14.28 8.36
CA THR A 242 -1.99 -13.33 8.71
C THR A 242 -2.63 -12.08 9.30
N ASN A 243 -2.31 -11.77 10.55
CA ASN A 243 -2.73 -10.51 11.17
C ASN A 243 -1.98 -9.34 10.53
N ILE A 244 -2.73 -8.42 9.93
CA ILE A 244 -2.18 -7.20 9.33
C ILE A 244 -1.61 -6.32 10.42
N LYS A 245 -0.35 -5.90 10.27
CA LYS A 245 0.33 -5.00 11.20
C LYS A 245 0.05 -3.55 10.84
N SER A 246 -1.04 -3.00 11.38
CA SER A 246 -1.40 -1.58 11.24
C SER A 246 -0.27 -0.64 11.69
N THR A 247 -0.18 0.54 11.09
CA THR A 247 0.75 1.61 11.53
C THR A 247 0.07 2.68 12.38
N VAL A 248 -1.17 2.42 12.76
CA VAL A 248 -2.02 3.26 13.62
C VAL A 248 -2.48 2.45 14.84
N GLU A 249 -2.86 3.16 15.89
CA GLU A 249 -3.41 2.61 17.13
C GLU A 249 -4.89 3.01 17.26
N GLY A 250 -5.70 2.17 17.93
CA GLY A 250 -7.13 2.43 18.14
C GLY A 250 -8.04 2.09 16.93
N GLY A 251 -7.47 1.51 15.87
CA GLY A 251 -8.16 1.03 14.68
C GLY A 251 -7.18 0.29 13.74
N LEU A 252 -7.60 0.06 12.50
CA LEU A 252 -6.80 -0.64 11.50
C LEU A 252 -6.29 0.28 10.40
N GLY A 253 -5.24 -0.16 9.70
CA GLY A 253 -4.78 0.45 8.45
C GLY A 253 -3.42 1.13 8.57
N VAL A 254 -3.22 2.16 7.77
CA VAL A 254 -1.90 2.75 7.53
C VAL A 254 -1.93 4.27 7.54
N PHE A 255 -1.01 4.82 8.32
CA PHE A 255 -0.54 6.19 8.23
C PHE A 255 0.98 6.17 8.02
N THR A 256 1.45 6.74 6.92
CA THR A 256 2.88 6.73 6.58
C THR A 256 3.28 7.95 5.74
N PHE A 257 4.59 8.18 5.66
CA PHE A 257 5.21 9.17 4.80
C PHE A 257 5.96 8.47 3.68
N LEU A 258 5.77 8.90 2.43
CA LEU A 258 6.35 8.27 1.25
C LEU A 258 7.26 9.25 0.52
N THR A 259 8.55 8.95 0.52
CA THR A 259 9.53 9.55 -0.40
C THR A 259 9.96 8.53 -1.44
N TYR A 260 10.23 9.02 -2.65
CA TYR A 260 10.63 8.18 -3.76
C TYR A 260 11.47 8.93 -4.79
N ASP A 261 12.25 8.18 -5.56
CA ASP A 261 12.77 8.60 -6.85
C ASP A 261 12.07 7.82 -7.95
N GLU A 262 11.73 8.49 -9.05
CA GLU A 262 11.07 7.87 -10.19
C GLU A 262 11.83 8.20 -11.48
N ARG A 263 12.18 7.15 -12.22
CA ARG A 263 12.85 7.26 -13.51
C ARG A 263 11.97 6.65 -14.59
N LYS A 264 11.77 7.41 -15.67
CA LYS A 264 11.28 6.87 -16.94
C LYS A 264 12.49 6.40 -17.74
N PHE A 265 12.46 5.16 -18.19
CA PHE A 265 13.59 4.52 -18.85
C PHE A 265 13.13 3.88 -20.16
N ARG A 266 13.88 4.06 -21.24
CA ARG A 266 13.61 3.38 -22.51
C ARG A 266 14.53 2.18 -22.62
N VAL A 267 13.95 1.00 -22.75
CA VAL A 267 14.68 -0.25 -22.95
C VAL A 267 15.31 -0.21 -24.33
N LYS A 268 16.62 -0.42 -24.37
CA LYS A 268 17.39 -0.46 -25.62
C LYS A 268 18.32 -1.64 -25.61
N PHE A 269 18.31 -2.40 -26.69
CA PHE A 269 19.35 -3.38 -26.98
C PHE A 269 20.64 -2.63 -27.35
N GLU A 270 21.71 -2.89 -26.61
CA GLU A 270 23.06 -2.46 -26.97
C GLU A 270 23.85 -3.72 -27.31
N GLU A 271 24.46 -3.74 -28.51
CA GLU A 271 25.25 -4.86 -29.05
C GLU A 271 26.56 -5.10 -28.27
#